data_AF-A0A7C1Y976-F1
#
_entry.id   AF-A0A7C1Y976-F1
#
_cell.length_a   1.000
_cell.length_b   1.000
_cell.length_c   1.000
_cell.angle_alpha   90.00
_cell.angle_beta   90.00
_cell.angle_gamma   90.00
#
_symmetry.space_group_name_H-M   'P 1'
#
loop_
_entity.id
_entity.type
_entity.pdbx_description
1 polymer ?
#
loop_
_entity_poly.entity_id
_entity_poly.type
_entity_poly.pdbx_seq_one_letter_code
_entity_poly.pdbx_strand_id
1 'polypeptide(L)'
;MTEETRTVFHQGLAEIRTSLSEMSALVVEGMARVTRSLLEGDLEAADRIISDDDEIDLPALETEEAGILIPATQQPVASDLRALVTDLKMVGEIAERPS
;
A
#
# COMPACT_ATOMS: atom_id res chain seq x y z
N MET A 1 -28.62 15.00 -5.06
CA MET A 1 -27.80 14.52 -3.92
C MET A 1 -26.84 13.40 -4.36
N THR A 2 -26.17 13.53 -5.51
CA THR A 2 -25.44 12.41 -6.16
C THR A 2 -24.02 12.76 -6.62
N GLU A 3 -23.65 14.05 -6.65
CA GLU A 3 -22.28 14.46 -7.01
C GLU A 3 -21.34 14.52 -5.80
N GLU A 4 -21.75 15.15 -4.69
CA GLU A 4 -20.89 15.38 -3.53
C GLU A 4 -20.49 14.08 -2.79
N THR A 5 -21.42 13.14 -2.60
CA THR A 5 -21.19 11.81 -2.00
C THR A 5 -20.27 10.94 -2.87
N ARG A 6 -20.37 11.06 -4.20
CA ARG A 6 -19.49 10.35 -5.13
C ARG A 6 -18.06 10.89 -5.01
N THR A 7 -17.89 12.19 -4.87
CA THR A 7 -16.57 12.82 -4.72
C THR A 7 -15.80 12.28 -3.51
N VAL A 8 -16.44 12.09 -2.36
CA VAL A 8 -15.76 11.58 -1.14
C VAL A 8 -15.21 10.17 -1.33
N PHE A 9 -16.00 9.26 -1.93
CA PHE A 9 -15.54 7.90 -2.21
C PHE A 9 -14.36 7.87 -3.19
N HIS A 10 -14.45 8.61 -4.29
CA HIS A 10 -13.38 8.66 -5.29
C HIS A 10 -12.11 9.35 -4.76
N GLN A 11 -12.27 10.32 -3.86
CA GLN A 11 -11.15 10.95 -3.16
C GLN A 11 -10.44 9.94 -2.24
N GLY A 12 -11.19 9.19 -1.43
CA GLY A 12 -10.62 8.13 -0.59
C GLY A 12 -9.93 7.03 -1.41
N LEU A 13 -10.49 6.63 -2.56
CA LEU A 13 -9.82 5.73 -3.50
C LEU A 13 -8.52 6.32 -4.05
N ALA A 14 -8.49 7.63 -4.35
CA ALA A 14 -7.27 8.28 -4.82
C ALA A 14 -6.19 8.28 -3.72
N GLU A 15 -6.56 8.52 -2.47
CA GLU A 15 -5.65 8.48 -1.32
C GLU A 15 -5.06 7.08 -1.09
N ILE A 16 -5.91 6.03 -1.15
CA ILE A 16 -5.45 4.63 -1.08
C ILE A 16 -4.42 4.35 -2.19
N ARG A 17 -4.68 4.80 -3.42
CA ARG A 17 -3.77 4.60 -4.55
C ARG A 17 -2.47 5.38 -4.43
N THR A 18 -2.53 6.58 -3.84
CA THR A 18 -1.32 7.35 -3.51
C THR A 18 -0.47 6.58 -2.50
N SER A 19 -1.06 6.11 -1.40
CA SER A 19 -0.32 5.31 -0.42
C SER A 19 0.25 4.02 -1.03
N LEU A 20 -0.54 3.32 -1.85
CA LEU A 20 -0.07 2.14 -2.59
C LEU A 20 1.16 2.45 -3.47
N SER A 21 1.15 3.60 -4.14
CA SER A 21 2.28 4.04 -4.98
C SER A 21 3.52 4.38 -4.14
N GLU A 22 3.34 4.98 -2.96
CA GLU A 22 4.41 5.29 -2.02
C GLU A 22 5.05 4.03 -1.46
N MET A 23 4.24 3.07 -0.98
CA MET A 23 4.73 1.77 -0.52
C MET A 23 5.46 1.01 -1.64
N SER A 24 4.92 1.03 -2.86
CA SER A 24 5.59 0.44 -4.02
C SER A 24 6.97 1.05 -4.28
N ALA A 25 7.12 2.36 -4.08
CA ALA A 25 8.40 3.05 -4.26
C ALA A 25 9.41 2.62 -3.18
N LEU A 26 8.97 2.45 -1.93
CA LEU A 26 9.81 1.93 -0.84
C LEU A 26 10.33 0.52 -1.15
N VAL A 27 9.46 -0.38 -1.61
CA VAL A 27 9.87 -1.74 -2.03
C VAL A 27 10.91 -1.68 -3.14
N VAL A 28 10.68 -0.87 -4.17
CA VAL A 28 11.61 -0.75 -5.30
C VAL A 28 12.98 -0.22 -4.84
N GLU A 29 13.00 0.76 -3.94
CA GLU A 29 14.24 1.28 -3.37
C GLU A 29 14.95 0.21 -2.52
N GLY A 30 14.22 -0.49 -1.65
CA GLY A 30 14.74 -1.60 -0.84
C GLY A 30 15.38 -2.69 -1.69
N MET A 31 14.68 -3.15 -2.74
CA MET A 31 15.19 -4.15 -3.69
C MET A 31 16.47 -3.68 -4.39
N ALA A 32 16.54 -2.41 -4.79
CA ALA A 32 17.73 -1.84 -5.43
C ALA A 32 18.92 -1.80 -4.46
N ARG A 33 18.68 -1.46 -3.19
CA ARG A 33 19.70 -1.45 -2.13
C ARG A 33 20.18 -2.87 -1.80
N VAL A 34 19.27 -3.82 -1.62
CA VAL A 34 19.61 -5.24 -1.39
C VAL A 34 20.46 -5.77 -2.54
N THR A 35 20.02 -5.55 -3.79
CA THR A 35 20.76 -6.00 -4.98
C THR A 35 22.18 -5.44 -5.00
N ARG A 36 22.37 -4.18 -4.63
CA ARG A 36 23.70 -3.56 -4.54
C ARG A 36 24.55 -4.20 -3.46
N SER A 37 24.03 -4.35 -2.24
CA SER A 37 24.76 -4.97 -1.12
C SER A 37 25.21 -6.40 -1.47
N LEU A 38 24.37 -7.16 -2.15
CA LEU A 38 24.72 -8.52 -2.63
C LEU A 38 25.86 -8.48 -3.67
N LEU A 39 25.84 -7.55 -4.61
CA LEU A 39 26.90 -7.39 -5.62
C LEU A 39 28.23 -6.92 -5.01
N GLU A 40 28.17 -6.15 -3.93
CA GLU A 40 29.34 -5.65 -3.18
C GLU A 40 29.87 -6.66 -2.15
N GLY A 41 29.14 -7.76 -1.91
CA GLY A 41 29.49 -8.81 -0.95
C GLY A 41 29.18 -8.46 0.51
N ASP A 42 28.39 -7.40 0.76
CA ASP A 42 27.96 -6.98 2.08
C ASP A 42 26.62 -7.61 2.44
N LEU A 43 26.67 -8.87 2.90
CA LEU A 43 25.48 -9.61 3.32
C LEU A 43 24.81 -8.99 4.56
N GLU A 44 25.58 -8.35 5.44
CA GLU A 44 25.04 -7.72 6.66
C GLU A 44 24.23 -6.45 6.31
N ALA A 45 24.67 -5.68 5.31
CA ALA A 45 23.86 -4.58 4.77
C ALA A 45 22.57 -5.07 4.12
N ALA A 46 22.61 -6.17 3.36
CA ALA A 46 21.40 -6.77 2.77
C ALA A 46 20.40 -7.21 3.85
N ASP A 47 20.88 -7.88 4.90
CA ASP A 47 20.05 -8.40 6.00
C ASP A 47 19.40 -7.28 6.82
N ARG A 48 20.12 -6.18 7.05
CA ARG A 48 19.58 -4.97 7.67
C ARG A 48 18.45 -4.35 6.84
N ILE A 49 18.63 -4.24 5.52
CA ILE A 49 17.59 -3.66 4.65
C ILE A 49 16.30 -4.51 4.67
N ILE A 50 16.42 -5.84 4.69
CA ILE A 50 15.27 -6.75 4.80
C ILE A 50 14.60 -6.64 6.18
N SER A 51 15.39 -6.41 7.23
CA SER A 51 14.88 -6.21 8.59
C SER A 51 14.18 -4.86 8.74
N ASP A 52 14.66 -3.82 8.05
CA ASP A 52 14.13 -2.45 8.06
C ASP A 52 12.85 -2.28 7.21
N ASP A 53 12.33 -3.36 6.61
CA ASP A 53 11.08 -3.39 5.83
C ASP A 53 9.82 -3.00 6.64
N ASP A 54 9.97 -2.86 7.97
CA ASP A 54 8.95 -2.35 8.91
C ASP A 54 8.39 -0.96 8.50
N GLU A 55 9.11 -0.19 7.67
CA GLU A 55 8.65 1.12 7.18
C GLU A 55 7.39 1.05 6.31
N ILE A 56 7.06 -0.12 5.76
CA ILE A 56 5.85 -0.36 4.94
C ILE A 56 4.63 -0.74 5.79
N ASP A 57 4.85 -1.31 6.98
CA ASP A 57 3.78 -1.87 7.83
C ASP A 57 2.78 -0.81 8.29
N LEU A 58 3.26 0.36 8.70
CA LEU A 58 2.40 1.44 9.21
C LEU A 58 1.52 2.05 8.11
N PRO A 59 2.06 2.50 6.96
CA PRO A 59 1.24 2.98 5.84
C PRO A 59 0.24 1.94 5.34
N ALA A 60 0.60 0.65 5.35
CA ALA A 60 -0.30 -0.43 4.95
C ALA A 60 -1.50 -0.53 5.90
N LEU A 61 -1.25 -0.55 7.22
CA LEU A 61 -2.30 -0.58 8.24
C LEU A 61 -3.24 0.64 8.13
N GLU A 62 -2.69 1.84 8.01
CA GLU A 62 -3.48 3.08 7.86
C GLU A 62 -4.36 3.04 6.61
N THR A 63 -3.84 2.49 5.51
CA THR A 63 -4.57 2.35 4.24
C THR A 63 -5.71 1.33 4.34
N GLU A 64 -5.48 0.21 5.02
CA GLU A 64 -6.53 -0.79 5.28
C GLU A 64 -7.66 -0.22 6.13
N GLU A 65 -7.32 0.49 7.22
CA GLU A 65 -8.31 1.14 8.09
C GLU A 65 -9.14 2.17 7.32
N ALA A 66 -8.50 3.02 6.52
CA ALA A 66 -9.19 4.00 5.67
C ALA A 66 -10.13 3.31 4.67
N GLY A 67 -9.67 2.24 4.01
CA GLY A 67 -10.46 1.50 3.03
C GLY A 67 -11.70 0.83 3.62
N ILE A 68 -11.64 0.38 4.88
CA ILE A 68 -12.81 -0.19 5.57
C ILE A 68 -13.87 0.88 5.88
N LEU A 69 -13.45 2.11 6.19
CA LEU A 69 -14.34 3.19 6.62
C LEU A 69 -15.05 3.91 5.46
N ILE A 70 -14.41 4.02 4.29
CA ILE A 70 -14.95 4.76 3.13
C ILE A 70 -16.34 4.23 2.68
N PRO A 71 -16.56 2.91 2.47
CA PRO A 71 -17.86 2.39 2.02
C PRO A 71 -18.99 2.56 3.02
N ALA A 72 -18.66 2.49 4.32
CA ALA A 72 -19.63 2.58 5.41
C ALA A 72 -20.40 3.91 5.42
N THR A 73 -19.81 4.96 4.84
CA THR A 73 -20.37 6.30 4.81
C THR A 73 -21.03 6.68 3.47
N GLN A 74 -20.75 5.96 2.37
CA GLN A 74 -21.09 6.42 1.00
C GLN A 74 -22.00 5.50 0.19
N GLN A 75 -22.37 4.30 0.68
CA GLN A 75 -23.18 3.28 -0.05
C GLN A 75 -22.79 3.12 -1.55
N PRO A 76 -21.50 2.83 -1.85
CA PRO A 76 -21.00 2.74 -3.23
C PRO A 76 -21.61 1.58 -4.02
N VAL A 77 -21.59 1.70 -5.35
CA VAL A 77 -22.07 0.63 -6.26
C VAL A 77 -21.07 -0.54 -6.32
N ALA A 78 -21.50 -1.68 -6.87
CA ALA A 78 -20.68 -2.90 -6.90
C ALA A 78 -19.34 -2.76 -7.65
N SER A 79 -19.26 -1.92 -8.67
CA SER A 79 -18.00 -1.64 -9.38
C SER A 79 -17.00 -0.90 -8.50
N ASP A 80 -17.49 0.06 -7.71
CA ASP A 80 -16.70 0.89 -6.82
C ASP A 80 -16.16 0.05 -5.66
N LEU A 81 -17.00 -0.81 -5.06
CA LEU A 81 -16.56 -1.79 -4.06
C LEU A 81 -15.50 -2.75 -4.59
N ARG A 82 -15.63 -3.20 -5.84
CA ARG A 82 -14.63 -4.10 -6.44
C ARG A 82 -13.28 -3.40 -6.60
N ALA A 83 -13.27 -2.16 -7.06
CA ALA A 83 -12.04 -1.38 -7.20
C ALA A 83 -11.34 -1.22 -5.86
N LEU A 84 -12.08 -0.84 -4.81
CA LEU A 84 -11.55 -0.71 -3.45
C LEU A 84 -10.97 -2.03 -2.93
N VAL A 85 -11.69 -3.15 -3.08
CA VAL A 85 -11.22 -4.46 -2.62
C VAL A 85 -9.95 -4.90 -3.38
N THR A 86 -9.85 -4.58 -4.67
CA THR A 86 -8.64 -4.82 -5.44
C THR A 86 -7.47 -3.99 -4.91
N ASP A 87 -7.69 -2.69 -4.67
CA ASP A 87 -6.65 -1.80 -4.16
C ASP A 87 -6.18 -2.26 -2.76
N LEU A 88 -7.09 -2.67 -1.87
CA LEU A 88 -6.76 -3.22 -0.55
C LEU A 88 -5.99 -4.56 -0.60
N LYS A 89 -6.30 -5.43 -1.57
CA LYS A 89 -5.52 -6.66 -1.75
C LYS A 89 -4.08 -6.36 -2.15
N MET A 90 -3.87 -5.37 -3.01
CA MET A 90 -2.52 -4.96 -3.40
C MET A 90 -1.73 -4.39 -2.23
N VAL A 91 -2.39 -3.66 -1.32
CA VAL A 91 -1.76 -3.19 -0.06
C VAL A 91 -1.23 -4.38 0.74
N GLY A 92 -2.06 -5.41 0.94
CA GLY A 92 -1.66 -6.62 1.64
C GLY A 92 -0.53 -7.38 0.92
N GLU A 93 -0.56 -7.47 -0.41
CA GLU A 93 0.53 -8.10 -1.19
C GLU A 93 1.86 -7.35 -1.08
N ILE A 94 1.83 -6.01 -0.95
CA ILE A 94 3.04 -5.20 -0.78
C ILE A 94 3.62 -5.28 0.62
N ALA A 95 2.76 -5.35 1.64
CA ALA A 95 3.18 -5.49 3.04
C ALA A 95 3.55 -6.94 3.43
N GLU A 96 3.36 -7.91 2.53
CA GLU A 96 3.68 -9.31 2.82
C GLU A 96 5.21 -9.50 2.89
N ARG A 97 5.72 -9.67 4.12
CA ARG A 97 7.14 -9.92 4.35
C ARG A 97 7.57 -11.26 3.74
N PRO A 98 8.63 -11.32 2.93
CA PRO A 98 9.15 -12.58 2.42
C PRO A 98 9.75 -13.40 3.56
N SER A 99 9.10 -14.53 3.90
CA SER A 99 9.54 -15.51 4.91
C SER A 99 10.73 -16.38 4.45
#